data_AF-A0A661ZN48-F1
#
_entry.id   AF-A0A661ZN48-F1
#
_cell.length_a   1.000
_cell.length_b   1.000
_cell.length_c   1.000
_cell.angle_alpha   90.00
_cell.angle_beta   90.00
_cell.angle_gamma   90.00
#
_symmetry.space_group_name_H-M   'P 1'
#
loop_
_entity.id
_entity.type
_entity.pdbx_description
1 polymer ?
#
loop_
_entity_poly.entity_id
_entity_poly.type
_entity_poly.pdbx_seq_one_letter_code
_entity_poly.pdbx_strand_id
1 'polypeptide(L)'
;MDKEKARARICELTDIINGHNHNYYVLSKPVIGDYDFDMLLKELVKLETGFPDFALAESPTQRVGGDITKEFQQRQHKYPMLSLSNTYSEGELADFDIRVRKLIPDEEIEYVCELKYDGVSISLTYVDGLLDHAVTRGDGVIGDDVTANVKTIRSIPLKLKGNYPANFEIRGEIFIPLAGFERFNKIRIENGEDPFANPRNAASGSLKMQDSAEVAKRPLDCYLYYVLGENLPLDTHYDNLLKAREWGFNVPGYLAKCKTMDEVFEFILDWDKGRDSLPLEIDGVVIKVNSYRQQEE
;
A
#
# COMPACT_ATOMS: atom_id res chain seq x y z
N MET A 1 15.74 -10.30 -33.94
CA MET A 1 15.43 -8.88 -33.68
C MET A 1 16.73 -8.19 -33.29
N ASP A 2 16.93 -6.95 -33.70
CA ASP A 2 18.08 -6.14 -33.33
C ASP A 2 18.07 -5.81 -31.81
N LYS A 3 19.24 -5.73 -31.15
CA LYS A 3 19.35 -5.53 -29.70
C LYS A 3 18.75 -4.21 -29.25
N GLU A 4 19.00 -3.13 -29.99
CA GLU A 4 18.43 -1.81 -29.68
C GLU A 4 16.90 -1.80 -29.82
N LYS A 5 16.38 -2.47 -30.86
CA LYS A 5 14.92 -2.65 -31.01
C LYS A 5 14.32 -3.49 -29.89
N ALA A 6 15.05 -4.52 -29.43
CA ALA A 6 14.63 -5.33 -28.29
C ALA A 6 14.50 -4.49 -27.03
N ARG A 7 15.54 -3.71 -26.73
CA ARG A 7 15.57 -2.82 -25.57
C ARG A 7 14.43 -1.79 -25.60
N ALA A 8 14.25 -1.11 -26.73
CA ALA A 8 13.17 -0.14 -26.89
C ALA A 8 11.78 -0.78 -26.72
N ARG A 9 11.57 -1.97 -27.28
CA ARG A 9 10.31 -2.70 -27.15
C ARG A 9 10.06 -3.22 -25.73
N ILE A 10 11.10 -3.66 -25.02
CA ILE A 10 11.01 -4.04 -23.61
C ILE A 10 10.55 -2.84 -22.78
N CYS A 11 11.19 -1.67 -22.92
CA CYS A 11 10.78 -0.46 -22.22
C CYS A 11 9.33 -0.09 -22.53
N GLU A 12 8.94 -0.10 -23.81
CA GLU A 12 7.58 0.22 -24.25
C GLU A 12 6.54 -0.75 -23.65
N LEU A 13 6.76 -2.07 -23.74
CA LEU A 13 5.86 -3.07 -23.18
C LEU A 13 5.76 -2.97 -21.67
N THR A 14 6.89 -2.77 -20.98
CA THR A 14 6.92 -2.56 -19.52
C THR A 14 6.03 -1.37 -19.13
N ASP A 15 6.15 -0.24 -19.82
CA ASP A 15 5.34 0.95 -19.53
C ASP A 15 3.85 0.74 -19.83
N ILE A 16 3.52 0.13 -20.97
CA ILE A 16 2.13 -0.19 -21.36
C ILE A 16 1.48 -1.13 -20.35
N ILE A 17 2.13 -2.25 -20.03
CA ILE A 17 1.58 -3.27 -19.14
C ILE A 17 1.46 -2.71 -17.71
N ASN A 18 2.43 -1.92 -17.24
CA ASN A 18 2.31 -1.24 -15.95
C ASN A 18 1.16 -0.22 -15.94
N GLY A 19 0.88 0.46 -17.06
CA GLY A 19 -0.32 1.28 -17.26
C GLY A 19 -1.61 0.47 -17.08
N HIS A 20 -1.71 -0.69 -17.74
CA HIS A 20 -2.87 -1.57 -17.62
C HIS A 20 -3.03 -2.15 -16.22
N ASN A 21 -1.94 -2.57 -15.58
CA ASN A 21 -1.96 -3.04 -14.19
C ASN A 21 -2.48 -1.96 -13.24
N HIS A 22 -2.02 -0.71 -13.38
CA HIS A 22 -2.52 0.40 -12.57
C HIS A 22 -4.04 0.61 -12.77
N ASN A 23 -4.49 0.62 -14.02
CA ASN A 23 -5.92 0.76 -14.32
C ASN A 23 -6.75 -0.38 -13.72
N TYR A 24 -6.26 -1.61 -13.77
CA TYR A 24 -6.95 -2.78 -13.23
C TYR A 24 -6.95 -2.81 -11.69
N TYR A 25 -5.76 -2.77 -11.07
CA TYR A 25 -5.58 -3.04 -9.64
C TYR A 25 -5.75 -1.82 -8.75
N VAL A 26 -5.54 -0.61 -9.26
CA VAL A 26 -5.62 0.62 -8.46
C VAL A 26 -6.90 1.39 -8.78
N LEU A 27 -7.20 1.57 -10.07
CA LEU A 27 -8.37 2.37 -10.47
C LEU A 27 -9.65 1.55 -10.63
N SER A 28 -9.57 0.21 -10.58
CA SER A 28 -10.69 -0.70 -10.87
C SER A 28 -11.41 -0.38 -12.20
N LYS A 29 -10.65 0.03 -13.22
CA LYS A 29 -11.13 0.49 -14.54
C LYS A 29 -10.28 -0.13 -15.67
N PRO A 30 -10.36 -1.44 -15.91
CA PRO A 30 -9.60 -2.09 -16.99
C PRO A 30 -9.96 -1.49 -18.35
N VAL A 31 -8.95 -1.28 -19.19
CA VAL A 31 -9.08 -0.66 -20.51
C VAL A 31 -8.91 -1.64 -21.68
N ILE A 32 -8.37 -2.84 -21.40
CA ILE A 32 -8.21 -3.94 -22.35
C ILE A 32 -8.72 -5.23 -21.71
N GLY A 33 -9.05 -6.23 -22.52
CA GLY A 33 -9.44 -7.55 -22.04
C GLY A 33 -8.23 -8.42 -21.66
N ASP A 34 -8.49 -9.50 -20.91
CA ASP A 34 -7.46 -10.42 -20.41
C ASP A 34 -6.61 -11.02 -21.54
N TYR A 35 -7.22 -11.35 -22.67
CA TYR A 35 -6.50 -11.91 -23.83
C TYR A 35 -5.43 -10.95 -24.37
N ASP A 36 -5.77 -9.67 -24.54
CA ASP A 36 -4.85 -8.67 -25.07
C ASP A 36 -3.71 -8.42 -24.08
N PHE A 37 -4.03 -8.35 -22.78
CA PHE A 37 -3.05 -8.22 -21.71
C PHE A 37 -2.07 -9.41 -21.71
N ASP A 38 -2.60 -10.63 -21.79
CA ASP A 38 -1.79 -11.85 -21.82
C ASP A 38 -0.87 -11.89 -23.04
N MET A 39 -1.30 -11.37 -24.20
CA MET A 39 -0.45 -11.30 -25.39
C MET A 39 0.70 -10.32 -25.19
N LEU A 40 0.44 -9.14 -24.62
CA LEU A 40 1.49 -8.16 -24.28
C LEU A 40 2.50 -8.76 -23.28
N LEU A 41 2.01 -9.41 -22.23
CA LEU A 41 2.87 -10.02 -21.23
C LEU A 41 3.70 -11.18 -21.80
N LYS A 42 3.11 -12.04 -22.64
CA LYS A 42 3.83 -13.12 -23.33
C LYS A 42 4.92 -12.57 -24.26
N GLU A 43 4.64 -11.47 -24.95
CA GLU A 43 5.65 -10.79 -25.75
C GLU A 43 6.82 -10.32 -24.88
N LEU A 44 6.53 -9.61 -23.78
CA LEU A 44 7.55 -9.10 -22.86
C LEU A 44 8.41 -10.23 -22.28
N VAL A 45 7.79 -11.30 -21.77
CA VAL A 45 8.50 -12.48 -21.24
C VAL A 45 9.43 -13.09 -22.28
N LYS A 46 8.98 -13.22 -23.53
CA LYS A 46 9.81 -13.75 -24.62
C LYS A 46 11.01 -12.84 -24.90
N LEU A 47 10.82 -11.53 -24.84
CA LEU A 47 11.90 -10.57 -25.05
C LEU A 47 12.93 -10.59 -23.93
N GLU A 48 12.51 -10.57 -22.67
CA GLU A 48 13.43 -10.62 -21.52
C GLU A 48 14.16 -11.96 -21.44
N THR A 49 13.51 -13.06 -21.81
CA THR A 49 14.18 -14.37 -21.89
C THR A 49 15.27 -14.38 -22.98
N GLY A 50 15.01 -13.74 -24.12
CA GLY A 50 15.98 -13.64 -25.22
C GLY A 50 17.08 -12.59 -25.00
N PHE A 51 16.84 -11.60 -24.16
CA PHE A 51 17.72 -10.48 -23.86
C PHE A 51 17.72 -10.16 -22.35
N PRO A 52 18.26 -11.06 -21.50
CA PRO A 52 18.16 -10.93 -20.05
C PRO A 52 18.81 -9.66 -19.49
N ASP A 53 19.87 -9.17 -20.15
CA ASP A 53 20.58 -7.93 -19.78
C ASP A 53 19.70 -6.66 -19.89
N PHE A 54 18.54 -6.75 -20.54
CA PHE A 54 17.60 -5.64 -20.72
C PHE A 54 16.35 -5.74 -19.83
N ALA A 55 16.23 -6.78 -19.01
CA ALA A 55 15.14 -6.89 -18.04
C ALA A 55 15.17 -5.71 -17.06
N LEU A 56 14.04 -5.05 -16.91
CA LEU A 56 13.91 -3.86 -16.05
C LEU A 56 13.49 -4.27 -14.64
N ALA A 57 14.01 -3.55 -13.62
CA ALA A 57 13.68 -3.83 -12.23
C ALA A 57 12.18 -3.61 -11.92
N GLU A 58 11.54 -2.70 -12.65
CA GLU A 58 10.11 -2.40 -12.58
C GLU A 58 9.24 -3.25 -13.52
N SER A 59 9.83 -4.26 -14.19
CA SER A 59 9.11 -5.05 -15.17
C SER A 59 7.98 -5.87 -14.53
N PRO A 60 6.78 -5.93 -15.14
CA PRO A 60 5.67 -6.77 -14.68
C PRO A 60 6.05 -8.25 -14.51
N THR A 61 7.05 -8.73 -15.24
CA THR A 61 7.55 -10.11 -15.15
C THR A 61 8.22 -10.39 -13.81
N GLN A 62 8.73 -9.38 -13.12
CA GLN A 62 9.31 -9.50 -11.78
C GLN A 62 8.27 -9.79 -10.70
N ARG A 63 6.97 -9.67 -11.01
CA ARG A 63 5.87 -9.89 -10.05
C ARG A 63 5.48 -11.35 -9.85
N VAL A 64 5.96 -12.27 -10.68
CA VAL A 64 5.67 -13.70 -10.54
C VAL A 64 6.37 -14.31 -9.32
N GLY A 65 7.34 -13.59 -8.73
CA GLY A 65 8.22 -14.11 -7.69
C GLY A 65 9.20 -15.13 -8.26
N GLY A 66 9.63 -16.07 -7.41
CA GLY A 66 10.57 -17.14 -7.75
C GLY A 66 11.88 -17.10 -6.96
N ASP A 67 12.09 -16.01 -6.21
CA ASP A 67 13.17 -15.94 -5.23
C ASP A 67 12.77 -16.71 -3.97
N ILE A 68 13.63 -17.64 -3.55
CA ILE A 68 13.53 -18.37 -2.28
C ILE A 68 14.43 -17.66 -1.26
N THR A 69 13.79 -16.91 -0.36
CA THR A 69 14.45 -16.22 0.75
C THR A 69 14.66 -17.22 1.89
N LYS A 70 15.92 -17.53 2.23
CA LYS A 70 16.20 -18.44 3.36
C LYS A 70 15.85 -17.81 4.71
N GLU A 71 16.23 -16.55 4.87
CA GLU A 71 15.99 -15.75 6.08
C GLU A 71 15.73 -14.31 5.65
N PHE A 72 14.78 -13.65 6.31
CA PHE A 72 14.51 -12.23 6.07
C PHE A 72 15.58 -11.39 6.75
N GLN A 73 16.20 -10.49 6.01
CA GLN A 73 17.14 -9.53 6.59
C GLN A 73 16.37 -8.52 7.42
N GLN A 74 16.93 -8.13 8.56
CA GLN A 74 16.35 -7.07 9.38
C GLN A 74 16.85 -5.71 8.91
N ARG A 75 15.93 -4.75 8.79
CA ARG A 75 16.23 -3.37 8.43
C ARG A 75 15.64 -2.43 9.46
N GLN A 76 16.43 -1.43 9.86
CA GLN A 76 15.97 -0.35 10.71
C GLN A 76 15.14 0.64 9.91
N HIS A 77 14.01 1.07 10.45
CA HIS A 77 13.18 2.11 9.86
C HIS A 77 13.88 3.47 9.98
N LYS A 78 13.90 4.25 8.89
CA LYS A 78 14.45 5.63 8.92
C LYS A 78 13.66 6.50 9.90
N TYR A 79 12.33 6.39 9.83
CA TYR A 79 11.41 7.00 10.79
C TYR A 79 10.80 5.87 11.63
N PRO A 80 10.73 5.93 12.97
CA PRO A 80 10.07 4.88 13.75
C PRO A 80 8.59 4.66 13.35
N MET A 81 8.13 3.41 13.35
CA MET A 81 6.72 3.03 13.18
C MET A 81 6.01 2.96 14.53
N LEU A 82 5.47 4.10 14.96
CA LEU A 82 4.79 4.26 16.23
C LEU A 82 3.41 3.58 16.25
N SER A 83 2.96 3.20 17.45
CA SER A 83 1.56 2.85 17.70
C SER A 83 0.72 4.11 17.89
N LEU A 84 -0.57 4.02 17.58
CA LEU A 84 -1.54 5.07 17.89
C LEU A 84 -2.07 4.90 19.32
N SER A 85 -2.38 6.03 19.98
CA SER A 85 -3.22 6.00 21.18
C SER A 85 -4.66 5.66 20.79
N ASN A 86 -5.34 4.88 21.63
CA ASN A 86 -6.73 4.49 21.40
C ASN A 86 -7.68 5.33 22.27
N THR A 87 -8.88 5.57 21.74
CA THR A 87 -10.02 6.17 22.43
C THR A 87 -11.26 5.34 22.13
N TYR A 88 -12.16 5.21 23.10
CA TYR A 88 -13.37 4.38 22.96
C TYR A 88 -14.65 5.14 23.30
N SER A 89 -14.57 6.44 23.57
CA SER A 89 -15.72 7.27 23.89
C SER A 89 -15.61 8.67 23.29
N GLU A 90 -16.77 9.29 23.06
CA GLU A 90 -16.85 10.66 22.57
C GLU A 90 -16.15 11.65 23.52
N GLY A 91 -16.27 11.43 24.84
CA GLY A 91 -15.62 12.25 25.86
C GLY A 91 -14.10 12.19 25.79
N GLU A 92 -13.52 10.99 25.67
CA GLU A 92 -12.06 10.82 25.52
C GLU A 92 -11.54 11.45 24.22
N LEU A 93 -12.35 11.42 23.15
CA LEU A 93 -12.01 12.07 21.89
C LEU A 93 -12.12 13.59 21.97
N ALA A 94 -13.11 14.14 22.68
CA ALA A 94 -13.17 15.57 22.98
C ALA A 94 -11.97 16.02 23.84
N ASP A 95 -11.57 15.21 24.81
CA ASP A 95 -10.37 15.46 25.61
C ASP A 95 -9.10 15.45 24.75
N PHE A 96 -9.05 14.63 23.70
CA PHE A 96 -7.95 14.66 22.72
C PHE A 96 -7.89 16.02 21.99
N ASP A 97 -9.02 16.52 21.48
CA ASP A 97 -9.06 17.83 20.82
C ASP A 97 -8.66 18.97 21.77
N ILE A 98 -9.11 18.93 23.03
CA ILE A 98 -8.71 19.88 24.07
C ILE A 98 -7.18 19.86 24.26
N ARG A 99 -6.55 18.68 24.29
CA ARG A 99 -5.09 18.56 24.42
C ARG A 99 -4.37 19.12 23.20
N VAL A 100 -4.83 18.83 21.98
CA VAL A 100 -4.22 19.34 20.74
C VAL A 100 -4.31 20.87 20.70
N ARG A 101 -5.49 21.45 20.94
CA ARG A 101 -5.69 22.91 20.98
C ARG A 101 -4.87 23.62 22.04
N LYS A 102 -4.56 22.94 23.15
CA LYS A 102 -3.71 23.49 24.20
C LYS A 102 -2.23 23.52 23.80
N LEU A 103 -1.77 22.55 23.01
CA LEU A 103 -0.39 22.49 22.52
C LEU A 103 -0.13 23.54 21.43
N ILE A 104 -1.14 23.80 20.59
CA ILE A 104 -1.06 24.72 19.46
C ILE A 104 -2.08 25.85 19.66
N PRO A 105 -1.84 26.78 20.61
CA PRO A 105 -2.79 27.84 20.89
C PRO A 105 -2.89 28.82 19.72
N ASP A 106 -4.07 29.41 19.55
CA ASP A 106 -4.36 30.48 18.58
C ASP A 106 -4.24 30.09 17.09
N GLU A 107 -4.19 28.80 16.79
CA GLU A 107 -4.25 28.29 15.41
C GLU A 107 -5.53 27.52 15.11
N GLU A 108 -5.96 27.56 13.84
CA GLU A 108 -6.98 26.65 13.34
C GLU A 108 -6.39 25.24 13.20
N ILE A 109 -7.09 24.25 13.75
CA ILE A 109 -6.74 22.85 13.64
C ILE A 109 -7.75 22.16 12.73
N GLU A 110 -7.23 21.56 11.68
CA GLU A 110 -7.99 20.67 10.78
C GLU A 110 -7.53 19.23 11.04
N TYR A 111 -8.46 18.31 11.08
CA TYR A 111 -8.21 16.88 11.22
C TYR A 111 -8.42 16.16 9.89
N VAL A 112 -7.70 15.06 9.70
CA VAL A 112 -7.98 14.07 8.67
C VAL A 112 -8.47 12.81 9.34
N CYS A 113 -9.66 12.38 8.95
CA CYS A 113 -10.26 11.12 9.38
C CYS A 113 -10.09 10.07 8.28
N GLU A 114 -9.61 8.89 8.67
CA GLU A 114 -9.32 7.77 7.77
C GLU A 114 -9.76 6.46 8.42
N LEU A 115 -10.06 5.43 7.63
CA LEU A 115 -10.36 4.12 8.20
C LEU A 115 -9.10 3.43 8.72
N LYS A 116 -9.24 2.77 9.88
CA LYS A 116 -8.21 1.90 10.45
C LYS A 116 -8.36 0.49 9.88
N TYR A 117 -7.64 0.20 8.81
CA TYR A 117 -7.67 -1.11 8.15
C TYR A 117 -7.08 -2.22 9.04
N ASP A 118 -7.72 -3.40 9.05
CA ASP A 118 -7.19 -4.58 9.74
C ASP A 118 -6.30 -5.40 8.79
N GLY A 119 -4.99 -5.30 8.97
CA GLY A 119 -4.02 -6.01 8.15
C GLY A 119 -2.64 -6.05 8.78
N VAL A 120 -1.63 -5.88 7.92
CA VAL A 120 -0.21 -5.88 8.29
C VAL A 120 0.42 -4.58 7.83
N SER A 121 0.85 -3.75 8.78
CA SER A 121 1.52 -2.50 8.47
C SER A 121 2.85 -2.73 7.75
N ILE A 122 3.06 -1.95 6.70
CA ILE A 122 4.24 -2.01 5.83
C ILE A 122 4.81 -0.60 5.63
N SER A 123 6.13 -0.52 5.52
CA SER A 123 6.88 0.66 5.09
C SER A 123 7.51 0.39 3.73
N LEU A 124 7.30 1.29 2.76
CA LEU A 124 7.86 1.20 1.41
C LEU A 124 8.75 2.41 1.17
N THR A 125 10.01 2.17 0.84
CA THR A 125 10.96 3.23 0.47
C THR A 125 11.12 3.31 -1.03
N TYR A 126 10.99 4.51 -1.58
CA TYR A 126 11.22 4.79 -2.99
C TYR A 126 12.43 5.71 -3.16
N VAL A 127 13.31 5.34 -4.09
CA VAL A 127 14.48 6.13 -4.49
C VAL A 127 14.41 6.36 -6.00
N ASP A 128 14.45 7.62 -6.41
CA ASP A 128 14.31 8.08 -7.80
C ASP A 128 13.11 7.44 -8.51
N GLY A 129 12.01 7.27 -7.77
CA GLY A 129 10.75 6.73 -8.27
C GLY A 129 10.68 5.22 -8.38
N LEU A 130 11.71 4.47 -7.98
CA LEU A 130 11.72 3.01 -7.96
C LEU A 130 11.57 2.49 -6.54
N LEU A 131 10.82 1.40 -6.37
CA LEU A 131 10.73 0.70 -5.09
C LEU A 131 12.10 0.11 -4.73
N ASP A 132 12.74 0.66 -3.70
CA ASP A 132 14.06 0.20 -3.21
C ASP A 132 13.90 -0.98 -2.25
N HIS A 133 13.11 -0.79 -1.19
CA HIS A 133 12.83 -1.83 -0.21
C HIS A 133 11.46 -1.68 0.45
N ALA A 134 10.97 -2.80 1.00
CA ALA A 134 9.75 -2.87 1.79
C ALA A 134 10.00 -3.60 3.11
N VAL A 135 9.62 -2.97 4.23
CA VAL A 135 9.96 -3.45 5.58
C VAL A 135 8.69 -3.56 6.40
N THR A 136 8.50 -4.72 7.02
CA THR A 136 7.40 -4.93 7.98
C THR A 136 7.55 -4.03 9.20
N ARG A 137 6.49 -3.81 9.95
CA ARG A 137 6.58 -3.01 11.20
C ARG A 137 7.60 -3.56 12.20
N GLY A 138 7.63 -4.89 12.39
CA GLY A 138 8.43 -5.52 13.44
C GLY A 138 8.10 -4.95 14.83
N ASP A 139 9.12 -4.47 15.54
CA ASP A 139 8.96 -3.82 16.86
C ASP A 139 8.69 -2.30 16.78
N GLY A 140 8.62 -1.75 15.56
CA GLY A 140 8.47 -0.32 15.29
C GLY A 140 9.79 0.41 15.03
N VAL A 141 10.93 -0.20 15.34
CA VAL A 141 12.27 0.35 15.06
C VAL A 141 12.99 -0.48 14.01
N ILE A 142 12.86 -1.81 14.09
CA ILE A 142 13.44 -2.77 13.17
C ILE A 142 12.33 -3.70 12.68
N GLY A 143 12.34 -4.00 11.38
CA GLY A 143 11.45 -4.98 10.77
C GLY A 143 12.16 -5.88 9.79
N ASP A 144 11.42 -6.88 9.31
CA ASP A 144 11.88 -7.80 8.28
C ASP A 144 11.76 -7.15 6.89
N ASP A 145 12.83 -7.19 6.11
CA ASP A 145 12.86 -6.79 4.69
C ASP A 145 12.13 -7.87 3.87
N VAL A 146 10.93 -7.52 3.39
CA VAL A 146 10.01 -8.39 2.65
C VAL A 146 9.86 -7.92 1.20
N THR A 147 10.87 -7.24 0.66
CA THR A 147 10.82 -6.60 -0.67
C THR A 147 10.41 -7.57 -1.78
N ALA A 148 10.98 -8.77 -1.81
CA ALA A 148 10.65 -9.79 -2.82
C ALA A 148 9.16 -10.17 -2.79
N ASN A 149 8.59 -10.33 -1.59
CA ASN A 149 7.18 -10.68 -1.39
C ASN A 149 6.27 -9.50 -1.76
N VAL A 150 6.64 -8.28 -1.37
CA VAL A 150 5.88 -7.06 -1.65
C VAL A 150 5.83 -6.73 -3.15
N LYS A 151 6.91 -7.03 -3.91
CA LYS A 151 6.91 -6.86 -5.38
C LYS A 151 5.81 -7.66 -6.08
N THR A 152 5.33 -8.75 -5.47
CA THR A 152 4.24 -9.57 -6.03
C THR A 152 2.85 -8.92 -5.88
N ILE A 153 2.70 -7.95 -4.97
CA ILE A 153 1.43 -7.26 -4.71
C ILE A 153 1.16 -6.23 -5.80
N ARG A 154 0.14 -6.47 -6.60
CA ARG A 154 -0.06 -5.77 -7.87
C ARG A 154 -0.50 -4.31 -7.73
N SER A 155 -1.12 -3.94 -6.61
CA SER A 155 -1.51 -2.56 -6.29
C SER A 155 -0.34 -1.68 -5.83
N ILE A 156 0.82 -2.26 -5.52
CA ILE A 156 2.02 -1.52 -5.15
C ILE A 156 2.83 -1.20 -6.41
N PRO A 157 3.03 0.06 -6.80
CA PRO A 157 3.79 0.42 -8.00
C PRO A 157 5.27 0.09 -7.83
N LEU A 158 5.90 -0.60 -8.79
CA LEU A 158 7.37 -0.77 -8.76
C LEU A 158 8.11 0.48 -9.22
N LYS A 159 7.42 1.30 -10.03
CA LYS A 159 7.88 2.59 -10.56
C LYS A 159 6.75 3.61 -10.49
N LEU A 160 7.07 4.78 -9.97
CA LEU A 160 6.14 5.89 -9.80
C LEU A 160 5.99 6.72 -11.08
N LYS A 161 4.89 7.47 -11.15
CA LYS A 161 4.57 8.37 -12.26
C LYS A 161 4.50 9.83 -11.80
N GLY A 162 4.74 10.76 -12.71
CA GLY A 162 4.61 12.19 -12.44
C GLY A 162 5.76 12.76 -11.62
N ASN A 163 5.45 13.76 -10.78
CA ASN A 163 6.45 14.52 -10.02
C ASN A 163 6.43 14.09 -8.55
N TYR A 164 7.38 13.24 -8.17
CA TYR A 164 7.56 12.68 -6.82
C TYR A 164 8.92 13.13 -6.23
N PRO A 165 9.07 13.14 -4.89
CA PRO A 165 10.36 13.37 -4.25
C PRO A 165 11.38 12.29 -4.64
N ALA A 166 12.65 12.68 -4.73
CA ALA A 166 13.73 11.74 -5.08
C ALA A 166 13.90 10.62 -4.05
N ASN A 167 13.60 10.87 -2.77
CA ASN A 167 13.66 9.86 -1.72
C ASN A 167 12.56 10.12 -0.69
N PHE A 168 11.70 9.14 -0.47
CA PHE A 168 10.67 9.19 0.54
C PHE A 168 10.23 7.78 0.96
N GLU A 169 9.53 7.72 2.09
CA GLU A 169 8.89 6.53 2.61
C GLU A 169 7.37 6.70 2.52
N ILE A 170 6.65 5.67 2.13
CA ILE A 170 5.19 5.62 2.22
C ILE A 170 4.76 4.38 2.99
N ARG A 171 3.87 4.56 3.95
CA ARG A 171 3.35 3.50 4.81
C ARG A 171 1.92 3.17 4.44
N GLY A 172 1.57 1.93 4.73
CA GLY A 172 0.26 1.39 4.45
C GLY A 172 -0.05 0.15 5.24
N GLU A 173 -1.20 -0.44 4.90
CA GLU A 173 -1.62 -1.75 5.37
C GLU A 173 -1.66 -2.71 4.19
N ILE A 174 -1.04 -3.87 4.33
CA ILE A 174 -1.25 -5.00 3.45
C ILE A 174 -2.37 -5.86 4.02
N PHE A 175 -3.36 -6.19 3.21
CA PHE A 175 -4.54 -6.92 3.63
C PHE A 175 -4.96 -7.93 2.55
N ILE A 176 -5.94 -8.76 2.89
CA ILE A 176 -6.63 -9.61 1.92
C ILE A 176 -8.09 -9.15 1.86
N PRO A 177 -8.60 -8.69 0.70
CA PRO A 177 -10.02 -8.37 0.56
C PRO A 177 -10.91 -9.57 0.92
N LEU A 178 -12.06 -9.33 1.55
CA LEU A 178 -12.99 -10.37 2.02
C LEU A 178 -13.37 -11.36 0.92
N ALA A 179 -13.73 -10.86 -0.27
CA ALA A 179 -14.04 -11.71 -1.41
C ALA A 179 -12.84 -12.54 -1.89
N GLY A 180 -11.61 -12.00 -1.77
CA GLY A 180 -10.37 -12.73 -2.04
C GLY A 180 -10.13 -13.84 -1.02
N PHE A 181 -10.32 -13.52 0.26
CA PHE A 181 -10.18 -14.45 1.38
C PHE A 181 -11.14 -15.63 1.29
N GLU A 182 -12.42 -15.39 1.02
CA GLU A 182 -13.44 -16.43 0.85
C GLU A 182 -13.10 -17.40 -0.27
N ARG A 183 -12.74 -16.85 -1.46
CA ARG A 183 -12.30 -17.68 -2.60
C ARG A 183 -11.07 -18.49 -2.26
N PHE A 184 -10.11 -17.88 -1.56
CA PHE A 184 -8.86 -18.54 -1.21
C PHE A 184 -9.09 -19.69 -0.22
N ASN A 185 -9.90 -19.48 0.83
CA ASN A 185 -10.27 -20.54 1.76
C ASN A 185 -11.07 -21.66 1.10
N LYS A 186 -11.95 -21.34 0.14
CA LYS A 186 -12.65 -22.36 -0.64
C LYS A 186 -11.69 -23.31 -1.37
N ILE A 187 -10.69 -22.76 -2.06
CA ILE A 187 -9.65 -23.54 -2.76
C ILE A 187 -8.87 -24.42 -1.77
N ARG A 188 -8.53 -23.89 -0.58
CA ARG A 188 -7.82 -24.66 0.47
C ARG A 188 -8.63 -25.86 0.93
N ILE A 189 -9.91 -25.66 1.22
CA ILE A 189 -10.83 -26.74 1.64
C ILE A 189 -10.97 -27.79 0.54
N GLU A 190 -11.09 -27.38 -0.73
CA GLU A 190 -11.15 -28.29 -1.88
C GLU A 190 -9.86 -29.13 -2.02
N ASN A 191 -8.71 -28.58 -1.62
CA ASN A 191 -7.43 -29.28 -1.59
C ASN A 191 -7.20 -30.10 -0.31
N GLY A 192 -8.15 -30.12 0.64
CA GLY A 192 -8.03 -30.84 1.92
C GLY A 192 -7.12 -30.15 2.94
N GLU A 193 -6.86 -28.86 2.78
CA GLU A 193 -6.09 -28.04 3.72
C GLU A 193 -7.00 -27.27 4.69
N ASP A 194 -6.49 -26.96 5.88
CA ASP A 194 -7.22 -26.12 6.83
C ASP A 194 -7.42 -24.69 6.29
N PRO A 195 -8.62 -24.10 6.45
CA PRO A 195 -8.86 -22.71 6.11
C PRO A 195 -8.15 -21.78 7.10
N PHE A 196 -7.80 -20.58 6.63
CA PHE A 196 -7.32 -19.52 7.51
C PHE A 196 -8.45 -19.01 8.40
N ALA A 197 -8.11 -18.66 9.64
CA ALA A 197 -9.08 -18.19 10.63
C ALA A 197 -9.61 -16.78 10.35
N ASN A 198 -8.74 -15.86 9.90
CA ASN A 198 -9.12 -14.49 9.55
C ASN A 198 -8.20 -13.92 8.44
N PRO A 199 -8.64 -12.88 7.71
CA PRO A 199 -7.87 -12.26 6.64
C PRO A 199 -6.50 -11.73 7.10
N ARG A 200 -6.43 -11.12 8.29
CA ARG A 200 -5.20 -10.54 8.84
C ARG A 200 -4.08 -11.57 9.02
N ASN A 201 -4.40 -12.71 9.65
CA ASN A 201 -3.46 -13.80 9.87
C ASN A 201 -3.02 -14.43 8.54
N ALA A 202 -3.95 -14.55 7.59
CA ALA A 202 -3.61 -15.01 6.24
C ALA A 202 -2.65 -14.04 5.53
N ALA A 203 -2.86 -12.73 5.65
CA ALA A 203 -1.96 -11.71 5.10
C ALA A 203 -0.57 -11.76 5.75
N SER A 204 -0.50 -11.78 7.08
CA SER A 204 0.75 -11.87 7.83
C SER A 204 1.53 -13.14 7.54
N GLY A 205 0.85 -14.29 7.49
CA GLY A 205 1.49 -15.56 7.15
C GLY A 205 2.02 -15.56 5.72
N SER A 206 1.28 -14.97 4.78
CA SER A 206 1.69 -14.85 3.38
C SER A 206 2.94 -14.00 3.21
N LEU A 207 3.02 -12.85 3.88
CA LEU A 207 4.20 -11.96 3.77
C LEU A 207 5.49 -12.57 4.33
N LYS A 208 5.39 -13.55 5.23
CA LYS A 208 6.54 -14.23 5.82
C LYS A 208 6.86 -15.58 5.16
N MET A 209 6.30 -15.86 3.98
CA MET A 209 6.69 -17.04 3.21
C MET A 209 8.05 -16.84 2.55
N GLN A 210 8.87 -17.87 2.60
CA GLN A 210 10.21 -17.87 2.00
C GLN A 210 10.15 -17.81 0.47
N ASP A 211 9.14 -18.44 -0.14
CA ASP A 211 8.97 -18.47 -1.58
C ASP A 211 8.00 -17.38 -2.05
N SER A 212 8.54 -16.37 -2.72
CA SER A 212 7.77 -15.25 -3.29
C SER A 212 6.77 -15.72 -4.36
N ALA A 213 7.00 -16.84 -5.04
CA ALA A 213 6.04 -17.39 -5.99
C ALA A 213 4.76 -17.92 -5.31
N GLU A 214 4.86 -18.39 -4.06
CA GLU A 214 3.70 -18.75 -3.25
C GLU A 214 2.95 -17.52 -2.75
N VAL A 215 3.66 -16.42 -2.49
CA VAL A 215 3.06 -15.12 -2.13
C VAL A 215 2.30 -14.52 -3.30
N ALA A 216 2.83 -14.61 -4.52
CA ALA A 216 2.19 -14.10 -5.73
C ALA A 216 0.82 -14.74 -6.03
N LYS A 217 0.55 -15.93 -5.49
CA LYS A 217 -0.75 -16.63 -5.59
C LYS A 217 -1.78 -16.13 -4.58
N ARG A 218 -1.34 -15.38 -3.56
CA ARG A 218 -2.20 -14.88 -2.49
C ARG A 218 -2.92 -13.63 -2.97
N PRO A 219 -4.22 -13.46 -2.65
CA PRO A 219 -4.98 -12.29 -3.03
C PRO A 219 -4.66 -11.09 -2.11
N LEU A 220 -3.38 -10.74 -1.99
CA LEU A 220 -2.91 -9.60 -1.21
C LEU A 220 -3.19 -8.30 -1.96
N ASP A 221 -3.58 -7.29 -1.21
CA ASP A 221 -3.73 -5.91 -1.65
C ASP A 221 -3.11 -4.97 -0.60
N CYS A 222 -2.96 -3.70 -0.94
CA CYS A 222 -2.34 -2.71 -0.08
C CYS A 222 -3.00 -1.35 -0.23
N TYR A 223 -3.28 -0.72 0.91
CA TYR A 223 -3.70 0.68 0.98
C TYR A 223 -2.59 1.50 1.61
N LEU A 224 -2.22 2.59 0.93
CA LEU A 224 -1.17 3.50 1.38
C LEU A 224 -1.81 4.76 1.98
N TYR A 225 -1.39 5.13 3.19
CA TYR A 225 -2.07 6.12 4.01
C TYR A 225 -1.14 7.06 4.77
N TYR A 226 0.19 7.02 4.55
CA TYR A 226 1.08 8.00 5.18
C TYR A 226 2.37 8.20 4.40
N VAL A 227 2.65 9.44 3.99
CA VAL A 227 3.89 9.80 3.26
C VAL A 227 4.84 10.49 4.24
N LEU A 228 6.11 10.08 4.21
CA LEU A 228 7.18 10.57 5.09
C LEU A 228 8.40 10.93 4.25
N GLY A 229 8.95 12.12 4.44
CA GLY A 229 10.11 12.60 3.69
C GLY A 229 10.52 14.00 4.13
N GLU A 230 11.77 14.36 3.86
CA GLU A 230 12.30 15.69 4.25
C GLU A 230 11.80 16.82 3.33
N ASN A 231 11.45 16.50 2.08
CA ASN A 231 11.02 17.48 1.07
C ASN A 231 9.73 17.02 0.40
N LEU A 232 8.69 16.80 1.20
CA LEU A 232 7.37 16.50 0.66
C LEU A 232 6.83 17.71 -0.12
N PRO A 233 6.06 17.48 -1.20
CA PRO A 233 5.63 18.56 -2.09
C PRO A 233 4.62 19.52 -1.47
N LEU A 234 3.94 19.13 -0.40
CA LEU A 234 2.82 19.86 0.22
C LEU A 234 2.97 19.82 1.75
N ASP A 235 2.27 20.72 2.46
CA ASP A 235 2.45 20.91 3.90
C ASP A 235 1.46 20.11 4.76
N THR A 236 0.46 19.47 4.13
CA THR A 236 -0.60 18.73 4.84
C THR A 236 -0.62 17.25 4.50
N HIS A 237 -1.04 16.45 5.47
CA HIS A 237 -1.22 15.02 5.34
C HIS A 237 -2.20 14.65 4.23
N TYR A 238 -3.38 15.29 4.23
CA TYR A 238 -4.41 15.04 3.23
C TYR A 238 -3.92 15.32 1.81
N ASP A 239 -3.29 16.49 1.58
CA ASP A 239 -2.91 16.88 0.24
C ASP A 239 -1.75 16.03 -0.28
N ASN A 240 -0.80 15.61 0.57
CA ASN A 240 0.25 14.67 0.19
C ASN A 240 -0.30 13.28 -0.14
N LEU A 241 -1.32 12.79 0.57
CA LEU A 241 -1.98 11.54 0.21
C LEU A 241 -2.71 11.63 -1.14
N LEU A 242 -3.40 12.73 -1.41
CA LEU A 242 -4.00 12.94 -2.72
C LEU A 242 -2.93 13.02 -3.81
N LYS A 243 -1.79 13.68 -3.53
CA LYS A 243 -0.66 13.74 -4.45
C LYS A 243 -0.08 12.35 -4.72
N ALA A 244 0.00 11.51 -3.68
CA ALA A 244 0.46 10.13 -3.81
C ALA A 244 -0.42 9.27 -4.74
N ARG A 245 -1.73 9.54 -4.84
CA ARG A 245 -2.58 8.89 -5.86
C ARG A 245 -2.09 9.17 -7.28
N GLU A 246 -1.66 10.41 -7.56
CA GLU A 246 -1.14 10.79 -8.88
C GLU A 246 0.16 10.04 -9.22
N TRP A 247 0.93 9.63 -8.20
CA TRP A 247 2.14 8.83 -8.38
C TRP A 247 1.86 7.37 -8.73
N GLY A 248 0.61 6.93 -8.59
CA GLY A 248 0.15 5.59 -8.89
C GLY A 248 -0.16 4.73 -7.67
N PHE A 249 -0.11 5.29 -6.46
CA PHE A 249 -0.42 4.55 -5.24
C PHE A 249 -1.91 4.28 -5.07
N ASN A 250 -2.23 3.11 -4.52
CA ASN A 250 -3.56 2.76 -4.06
C ASN A 250 -3.86 3.42 -2.70
N VAL A 251 -4.21 4.70 -2.74
CA VAL A 251 -4.67 5.44 -1.55
C VAL A 251 -6.20 5.30 -1.46
N PRO A 252 -6.74 4.73 -0.37
CA PRO A 252 -8.15 4.39 -0.25
C PRO A 252 -9.04 5.63 -0.34
N GLY A 253 -10.26 5.51 -0.86
CA GLY A 253 -11.18 6.65 -1.05
C GLY A 253 -11.78 7.24 0.24
N TYR A 254 -11.66 6.53 1.35
CA TYR A 254 -12.38 6.80 2.59
C TYR A 254 -11.60 7.76 3.50
N LEU A 255 -11.49 9.03 3.06
CA LEU A 255 -10.88 10.12 3.83
C LEU A 255 -11.82 11.32 3.92
N ALA A 256 -11.83 11.99 5.07
CA ALA A 256 -12.47 13.28 5.25
C ALA A 256 -11.51 14.29 5.89
N LYS A 257 -11.58 15.54 5.44
CA LYS A 257 -11.03 16.68 6.18
C LYS A 257 -12.12 17.24 7.07
N CYS A 258 -11.84 17.34 8.36
CA CYS A 258 -12.78 17.75 9.39
C CYS A 258 -12.23 18.97 10.13
N LYS A 259 -12.96 20.07 10.14
CA LYS A 259 -12.58 21.32 10.83
C LYS A 259 -13.10 21.39 12.26
N THR A 260 -14.08 20.55 12.58
CA THR A 260 -14.72 20.51 13.89
C THR A 260 -14.79 19.08 14.41
N MET A 261 -14.95 18.93 15.72
CA MET A 261 -15.17 17.62 16.32
C MET A 261 -16.50 17.01 15.89
N ASP A 262 -17.52 17.82 15.63
CA ASP A 262 -18.80 17.35 15.11
C ASP A 262 -18.62 16.66 13.74
N GLU A 263 -17.84 17.25 12.83
CA GLU A 263 -17.50 16.63 11.54
C GLU A 263 -16.70 15.32 11.70
N VAL A 264 -15.84 15.24 12.72
CA VAL A 264 -15.12 14.00 13.06
C VAL A 264 -16.11 12.92 13.55
N PHE A 265 -17.06 13.28 14.42
CA PHE A 265 -18.08 12.36 14.92
C PHE A 265 -19.03 11.89 13.81
N GLU A 266 -19.44 12.77 12.91
CA GLU A 266 -20.23 12.41 11.74
C GLU A 266 -19.51 11.35 10.90
N PHE A 267 -18.21 11.53 10.62
CA PHE A 267 -17.42 10.54 9.88
C PHE A 267 -17.36 9.17 10.60
N ILE A 268 -17.20 9.17 11.92
CA ILE A 268 -17.18 7.93 12.72
C ILE A 268 -18.54 7.21 12.62
N LEU A 269 -19.64 7.95 12.78
CA LEU A 269 -21.00 7.38 12.73
C LEU A 269 -21.37 6.86 11.34
N ASP A 270 -20.93 7.54 10.29
CA ASP A 270 -21.13 7.10 8.91
C ASP A 270 -20.44 5.76 8.65
N TRP A 271 -19.21 5.59 9.16
CA TRP A 271 -18.46 4.35 8.98
C TRP A 271 -18.81 3.24 9.96
N ASP A 272 -19.34 3.55 11.14
CA ASP A 272 -19.95 2.54 12.01
C ASP A 272 -21.13 1.85 11.31
N LYS A 273 -21.95 2.61 10.56
CA LYS A 273 -23.04 2.08 9.74
C LYS A 273 -22.55 1.47 8.42
N GLY A 274 -21.52 2.06 7.82
CA GLY A 274 -21.01 1.70 6.49
C GLY A 274 -20.03 0.52 6.47
N ARG A 275 -19.48 0.12 7.62
CA ARG A 275 -18.39 -0.88 7.71
C ARG A 275 -18.68 -2.21 7.02
N ASP A 276 -19.92 -2.69 7.06
CA ASP A 276 -20.29 -4.00 6.49
C ASP A 276 -20.31 -3.99 4.95
N SER A 277 -20.29 -2.81 4.34
CA SER A 277 -20.20 -2.65 2.88
C SER A 277 -18.76 -2.61 2.35
N LEU A 278 -17.78 -2.54 3.25
CA LEU A 278 -16.37 -2.45 2.87
C LEU A 278 -15.86 -3.80 2.35
N PRO A 279 -14.90 -3.79 1.40
CA PRO A 279 -14.30 -5.01 0.89
C PRO A 279 -13.27 -5.62 1.85
N LEU A 280 -13.07 -5.04 3.03
CA LEU A 280 -12.10 -5.44 4.04
C LEU A 280 -12.60 -5.10 5.45
N GLU A 281 -12.04 -5.77 6.45
CA GLU A 281 -12.29 -5.47 7.85
C GLU A 281 -11.59 -4.18 8.28
N ILE A 282 -12.25 -3.44 9.16
CA ILE A 282 -11.71 -2.25 9.82
C ILE A 282 -11.88 -2.35 11.33
N ASP A 283 -10.92 -1.78 12.05
CA ASP A 283 -10.89 -1.74 13.51
C ASP A 283 -11.41 -0.41 14.09
N GLY A 284 -11.73 0.56 13.23
CA GLY A 284 -12.18 1.89 13.65
C GLY A 284 -11.75 3.00 12.69
N VAL A 285 -11.60 4.21 13.22
CA VAL A 285 -11.17 5.42 12.50
C VAL A 285 -9.88 5.93 13.11
N VAL A 286 -8.95 6.37 12.26
CA VAL A 286 -7.74 7.09 12.64
C VAL A 286 -7.99 8.58 12.42
N ILE A 287 -7.65 9.38 13.43
CA ILE A 287 -7.82 10.84 13.40
C ILE A 287 -6.43 11.45 13.55
N LYS A 288 -6.05 12.30 12.60
CA LYS A 288 -4.72 12.93 12.57
C LYS A 288 -4.89 14.44 12.44
N VAL A 289 -4.06 15.22 13.11
CA VAL A 289 -3.92 16.66 12.78
C VAL A 289 -3.42 16.76 11.34
N ASN A 290 -4.03 17.60 10.50
CA ASN A 290 -3.74 17.61 9.07
C ASN A 290 -2.38 18.25 8.73
N SER A 291 -2.01 19.35 9.40
CA SER A 291 -0.78 20.08 9.11
C SER A 291 0.44 19.34 9.67
N TYR A 292 1.48 19.12 8.85
CA TYR A 292 2.71 18.50 9.31
C TYR A 292 3.49 19.39 10.28
N ARG A 293 3.50 20.71 10.06
CA ARG A 293 4.12 21.65 11.01
C ARG A 293 3.50 21.49 12.41
N GLN A 294 2.17 21.38 12.47
CA GLN A 294 1.45 21.20 13.74
C GLN A 294 1.70 19.83 14.38
N GLN A 295 2.04 18.80 13.59
CA GLN A 295 2.39 17.47 14.14
C GLN A 295 3.80 17.44 14.74
N GLU A 296 4.69 18.37 14.37
CA GLU A 296 6.07 18.45 14.87
C GLU A 296 6.20 19.21 16.19
N GLU A 297 5.17 19.97 16.60
CA GLU A 297 5.09 20.70 17.88
C GLU A 297 4.74 19.79 19.08
#